data_AF-A0A7C4Z3K1-F1
#
_entry.id   AF-A0A7C4Z3K1-F1
#
_cell.length_a   1.000
_cell.length_b   1.000
_cell.length_c   1.000
_cell.angle_alpha   90.00
_cell.angle_beta   90.00
_cell.angle_gamma   90.00
#
_symmetry.space_group_name_H-M   'P 1'
#
loop_
_entity.id
_entity.type
_entity.pdbx_description
1 polymer ?
#
loop_
_entity_poly.entity_id
_entity_poly.type
_entity_poly.pdbx_seq_one_letter_code
_entity_poly.pdbx_strand_id
1 'polypeptide(L)' 'MFGLGLPELLVILVIVLLIFGAGKLPEIGSAIGKSIKNFKRATKGLDEIDITPSKDEKEKEKEQIKS' A
#
# COMPACT_ATOMS: atom_id res chain seq x y z
N MET A 1 -8.49 -33.43 11.85
CA MET A 1 -7.36 -34.01 11.11
C MET A 1 -6.49 -32.86 10.61
N PHE A 2 -5.25 -32.78 11.10
CA PHE A 2 -4.14 -31.90 10.71
C PHE A 2 -4.47 -30.68 9.83
N GLY A 3 -4.93 -29.59 10.47
CA GLY A 3 -4.79 -28.26 9.89
C GLY A 3 -3.36 -27.79 10.08
N LEU A 4 -2.76 -27.16 9.08
CA LEU A 4 -1.47 -26.48 9.23
C LEU A 4 -1.61 -25.45 10.35
N GLY A 5 -1.06 -25.76 11.52
CA GLY A 5 -1.05 -24.88 12.66
C GLY A 5 -0.02 -23.78 12.49
N LEU A 6 -0.08 -22.80 13.40
CA LEU A 6 0.98 -21.80 13.53
C LEU A 6 2.37 -22.45 13.72
N PRO A 7 2.55 -23.54 14.49
CA PRO A 7 3.85 -24.18 14.65
C PRO A 7 4.43 -24.72 13.33
N GLU A 8 3.63 -25.43 12.54
CA GLU A 8 4.07 -26.01 11.26
C GLU A 8 4.44 -24.91 10.26
N LEU A 9 3.65 -23.83 10.20
CA LEU A 9 3.95 -22.69 9.34
C LEU A 9 5.27 -22.01 9.73
N LEU A 10 5.57 -21.93 11.03
CA LEU A 10 6.80 -21.35 11.55
C LEU A 10 8.02 -22.21 11.18
N VAL A 11 7.91 -23.54 11.28
CA VAL A 11 8.98 -24.45 10.83
C VAL A 11 9.26 -24.29 9.34
N ILE A 12 8.21 -24.24 8.50
CA ILE A 12 8.37 -24.02 7.06
C ILE A 12 9.02 -22.65 6.80
N LEU A 13 8.59 -21.60 7.51
CA LEU A 13 9.15 -20.26 7.38
C LEU A 13 10.65 -20.26 7.71
N VAL A 14 11.08 -20.96 8.76
CA VAL A 14 12.49 -21.09 9.13
C VAL A 14 13.29 -21.79 8.01
N ILE A 15 12.77 -22.86 7.43
CA ILE A 15 13.43 -23.56 6.31
C ILE A 15 13.59 -22.63 5.10
N VAL A 16 12.54 -21.90 4.74
CA VAL A 16 12.57 -20.90 3.66
C VAL A 16 13.61 -19.82 3.96
N LEU A 17 13.67 -19.34 5.20
CA LEU A 17 14.67 -18.36 5.65
C LEU A 17 16.10 -18.90 5.59
N LEU A 18 16.33 -20.19 5.81
CA LEU A 18 17.66 -20.78 5.66
C LEU A 18 18.10 -20.85 4.20
N ILE A 19 17.18 -21.15 3.27
CA ILE A 19 17.48 -21.24 1.83
C ILE A 19 17.70 -19.85 1.22
N PHE A 20 16.77 -18.91 1.49
CA PHE A 20 16.77 -17.58 0.87
C PHE A 20 17.52 -16.52 1.70
N GLY A 21 17.70 -16.75 3.00
CA GLY A 21 18.25 -15.79 3.95
C GLY A 21 17.19 -14.83 4.53
N ALA A 22 17.41 -14.39 5.77
CA ALA A 22 16.54 -13.44 6.48
C ALA A 22 16.39 -12.07 5.78
N GLY A 23 17.35 -11.68 4.93
CA GLY A 23 17.31 -10.41 4.20
C GLY A 23 16.41 -10.42 2.95
N LYS A 24 16.18 -11.58 2.31
CA LYS A 24 15.43 -11.63 1.04
C LYS A 24 13.92 -11.46 1.22
N LEU A 25 13.35 -11.97 2.32
CA LEU A 25 11.92 -11.78 2.62
C LEU A 25 11.49 -10.31 2.73
N PRO A 26 12.16 -9.45 3.52
CA PRO A 26 11.79 -8.04 3.61
C PRO A 26 12.07 -7.26 2.32
N GLU A 27 13.08 -7.64 1.53
CA GLU A 27 13.35 -7.06 0.21
C GLU A 27 12.19 -7.32 -0.77
N ILE A 28 11.76 -8.58 -0.88
CA ILE A 28 10.62 -8.99 -1.72
C ILE A 28 9.32 -8.37 -1.20
N GLY A 29 9.09 -8.38 0.12
CA GLY A 29 7.93 -7.77 0.74
C GLY A 29 7.85 -6.25 0.50
N SER A 30 8.99 -5.56 0.52
CA SER A 30 9.06 -4.12 0.21
C SER A 30 8.73 -3.84 -1.25
N ALA A 31 9.23 -4.66 -2.18
CA ALA A 31 8.91 -4.54 -3.60
C ALA A 31 7.42 -4.78 -3.87
N ILE A 32 6.86 -5.88 -3.34
CA ILE A 32 5.44 -6.21 -3.45
C ILE A 32 4.58 -5.12 -2.78
N GLY A 33 4.97 -4.64 -1.60
CA GLY A 33 4.24 -3.61 -0.86
C GLY A 33 4.17 -2.29 -1.63
N LYS A 34 5.26 -1.88 -2.28
CA LYS A 34 5.27 -0.72 -3.18
C LYS A 34 4.34 -0.92 -4.37
N SER A 35 4.38 -2.11 -5.00
CA SER A 35 3.49 -2.45 -6.12
C SER A 35 2.02 -2.43 -5.71
N ILE A 36 1.66 -3.04 -4.58
CA ILE A 36 0.28 -3.04 -4.05
C ILE A 36 -0.15 -1.61 -3.70
N LYS A 37 0.72 -0.81 -3.07
CA LYS A 37 0.43 0.59 -2.73
C LYS A 37 0.15 1.43 -3.99
N ASN A 38 0.96 1.25 -5.03
CA ASN A 38 0.79 1.95 -6.30
C ASN A 38 -0.46 1.45 -7.04
N PHE A 39 -0.71 0.14 -7.05
CA PHE A 39 -1.92 -0.46 -7.61
C PHE A 39 -3.17 0.08 -6.93
N LYS A 40 -3.19 0.14 -5.59
CA LYS A 40 -4.28 0.71 -4.79
C LYS A 40 -4.49 2.20 -5.08
N ARG A 41 -3.41 2.97 -5.29
CA ARG A 41 -3.51 4.38 -5.67
C ARG A 41 -4.09 4.55 -7.07
N ALA A 42 -3.64 3.74 -8.03
CA ALA A 42 -4.14 3.79 -9.39
C ALA A 42 -5.62 3.37 -9.48
N THR A 43 -6.03 2.33 -8.74
CA THR A 43 -7.44 1.93 -8.67
C THR A 43 -8.30 2.98 -7.94
N LYS A 44 -7.82 3.56 -6.84
CA LYS A 44 -8.53 4.67 -6.18
C LYS A 44 -8.62 5.93 -7.03
N GLY A 45 -7.58 6.27 -7.80
CA GLY A 45 -7.58 7.42 -8.70
C GLY A 45 -8.51 7.27 -9.92
N LEU A 46 -9.01 6.07 -10.21
CA LEU A 46 -10.07 5.85 -11.20
C LEU A 46 -11.46 6.12 -10.61
N ASP A 47 -11.66 5.86 -9.32
CA ASP A 47 -12.88 6.24 -8.58
C ASP A 47 -12.88 7.75 -8.24
N GLU A 48 -11.71 8.37 -8.22
CA GLU A 48 -11.47 9.79 -7.94
C GLU A 48 -11.17 10.54 -9.26
N ILE A 49 -12.09 10.49 -10.23
CA ILE A 49 -12.25 11.64 -11.13
C ILE A 49 -12.75 12.78 -10.24
N ASP A 50 -11.77 13.48 -9.66
CA ASP A 50 -11.96 14.56 -8.72
C ASP A 50 -12.57 15.76 -9.46
N ILE A 51 -13.90 15.80 -9.51
CA ILE A 51 -14.65 17.04 -9.76
C ILE A 51 -14.70 17.93 -8.50
N THR A 52 -13.97 17.60 -7.44
CA THR A 52 -13.82 18.50 -6.30
C THR A 52 -12.62 19.39 -6.57
N PRO A 53 -12.81 20.69 -6.87
CA PRO A 53 -11.67 21.58 -7.00
C PRO A 53 -10.95 21.58 -5.65
N SER A 54 -9.63 21.38 -5.71
CA SER A 54 -8.75 21.41 -4.55
C SER A 54 -9.08 22.63 -3.69
N LYS A 55 -9.22 22.40 -2.38
CA LYS A 55 -9.63 23.39 -1.37
C LYS A 55 -8.76 24.66 -1.35
N ASP A 56 -7.62 24.66 -2.04
CA ASP A 56 -6.69 25.78 -2.14
C ASP A 56 -7.11 26.88 -3.14
N GLU A 57 -8.10 26.62 -4.02
CA GLU A 57 -8.60 27.63 -4.97
C GLU A 57 -9.81 28.42 -4.46
N LYS A 58 -10.59 27.86 -3.52
CA LYS A 58 -11.82 28.51 -2.99
C LYS A 58 -11.56 29.67 -2.04
N GLU A 59 -10.33 29.84 -1.56
CA GLU A 59 -9.97 30.94 -0.66
C GLU A 59 -9.63 32.23 -1.44
N LYS A 60 -9.10 32.11 -2.66
CA LYS A 60 -8.74 33.28 -3.49
C LYS A 60 -9.92 33.97 -4.17
N GLU A 61 -11.02 33.25 -4.42
CA GLU A 61 -12.20 33.81 -5.06
C GLU A 61 -13.07 34.64 -4.09
N LYS A 62 -13.05 34.33 -2.79
CA LYS A 62 -13.84 35.06 -1.78
C LYS A 62 -13.26 36.42 -1.38
N GLU A 63 -11.97 36.63 -1.60
CA GLU A 63 -11.29 37.89 -1.27
C GLU A 63 -11.41 38.94 -2.38
N GLN A 64 -11.57 38.50 -3.63
CA GLN A 64 -11.73 39.37 -4.80
C GLN A 64 -13.16 39.91 -4.99
N ILE A 65 -14.18 39.21 -4.46
CA ILE A 65 -15.60 39.64 -4.55
C ILE A 65 -15.95 40.66 -3.44
N LYS A 66 -15.05 40.91 -2.48
CA LYS A 66 -15.28 41.78 -1.32
C LYS A 66 -14.48 43.10 -1.33
N SER A 67 -13.78 43.40 -2.43
CA SER A 67 -13.18 44.71 -2.71
C SER A 67 -13.89 45.37 -3.89
#